data_AF-A0A1Q3FAU8-F1
#
_entry.id   AF-A0A1Q3FAU8-F1
#
_cell.length_a   1.000
_cell.length_b   1.000
_cell.length_c   1.000
_cell.angle_alpha   90.00
_cell.angle_beta   90.00
_cell.angle_gamma   90.00
#
_symmetry.space_group_name_H-M   'P 1'
#
loop_
_entity.id
_entity.type
_entity.pdbx_description
1 polymer ?
#
loop_
_entity_poly.entity_id
_entity_poly.type
_entity_poly.pdbx_seq_one_letter_code
_entity_poly.pdbx_strand_id
1 'polypeptide(L)'
;MTFTRPSIPTCAAHLVLAGVSGWSLKQLPAGSNLTATPSSVPFMSMLLIFLLVHSLLGIFRHSHPDPHANLRKLYDLSALLTMLCPLPLLNTQLYLKYQPLFTSTSFLPLVYGYLLVSILVPFTTGFIYSSINQRHKSGYVTTAMNLVSLLILTWISCSYDNLWGLGLAVSYCLKLFALPRFAERYSIVDLYIYGLAFFEIFAINVVIDAELYRVEMGIR
;
A
#
# COMPACT_ATOMS: atom_id res chain seq x y z
N MET A 1 24.04 -10.12 -24.54
CA MET A 1 23.80 -9.04 -23.56
C MET A 1 22.84 -8.06 -24.18
N THR A 2 21.58 -8.08 -23.77
CA THR A 2 20.56 -7.13 -24.24
C THR A 2 20.53 -5.95 -23.28
N PHE A 3 21.10 -4.82 -23.71
CA PHE A 3 20.97 -3.53 -23.02
C PHE A 3 19.48 -3.18 -22.92
N THR A 4 18.90 -3.29 -21.73
CA THR A 4 17.59 -2.70 -21.45
C THR A 4 17.79 -1.19 -21.36
N ARG A 5 17.33 -0.43 -22.37
CA ARG A 5 17.40 1.03 -22.35
C ARG A 5 16.76 1.56 -21.05
N PRO A 6 17.35 2.57 -20.39
CA PRO A 6 16.73 3.22 -19.24
C PRO A 6 15.36 3.78 -19.66
N SER A 7 14.30 3.38 -18.96
CA SER A 7 12.96 3.87 -19.22
C SER A 7 12.74 5.19 -18.47
N ILE A 8 13.08 6.28 -19.16
CA ILE A 8 12.76 7.66 -18.74
C ILE A 8 11.33 7.79 -18.15
N PRO A 9 10.27 7.22 -18.76
CA PRO A 9 8.92 7.36 -18.20
C PRO A 9 8.74 6.62 -16.86
N THR A 10 9.41 5.48 -16.64
CA THR A 10 9.39 4.77 -15.35
C THR A 10 10.14 5.53 -14.27
N CYS A 11 11.27 6.15 -14.62
CA CYS A 11 12.01 7.02 -13.72
C CYS A 11 11.14 8.24 -13.32
N ALA A 12 10.46 8.87 -14.28
CA ALA A 12 9.54 9.98 -14.02
C ALA A 12 8.37 9.56 -13.12
N ALA A 13 7.78 8.38 -13.33
CA ALA A 13 6.71 7.87 -12.48
C ALA A 13 7.18 7.66 -11.02
N HIS A 14 8.40 7.16 -10.81
CA HIS A 14 8.99 7.06 -9.47
C HIS A 14 9.35 8.43 -8.88
N LEU A 15 9.72 9.43 -9.69
CA LEU A 15 9.88 10.80 -9.18
C LEU A 15 8.54 11.37 -8.67
N VAL A 16 7.46 11.14 -9.43
CA VAL A 16 6.10 11.56 -9.03
C VAL A 16 5.69 10.86 -7.73
N LEU A 17 5.83 9.53 -7.66
CA LEU A 17 5.51 8.79 -6.44
C LEU A 17 6.34 9.28 -5.25
N ALA A 18 7.65 9.50 -5.39
CA ALA A 18 8.49 10.02 -4.31
C ALA A 18 8.03 11.41 -3.83
N GLY A 19 7.65 12.28 -4.76
CA GLY A 19 7.08 13.59 -4.46
C GLY A 19 5.76 13.49 -3.69
N VAL A 20 4.88 12.59 -4.10
CA VAL A 20 3.60 12.32 -3.42
C VAL A 20 3.83 11.70 -2.03
N SER A 21 4.78 10.77 -1.88
CA SER A 21 5.10 10.18 -0.57
C SER A 21 5.67 11.23 0.37
N GLY A 22 6.54 12.12 -0.11
CA GLY A 22 7.08 13.24 0.66
C GLY A 22 6.01 14.26 1.07
N TRP A 23 5.11 14.63 0.16
CA TRP A 23 3.96 15.47 0.46
C TRP A 23 3.03 14.80 1.49
N SER A 24 2.77 13.52 1.32
CA SER A 24 1.95 12.72 2.22
C SER A 24 2.56 12.69 3.62
N LEU A 25 3.86 12.38 3.75
CA LEU A 25 4.53 12.38 5.05
C LEU A 25 4.42 13.71 5.80
N LYS A 26 4.41 14.84 5.08
CA LYS A 26 4.19 16.16 5.67
C LYS A 26 2.76 16.38 6.19
N GLN A 27 1.78 15.75 5.56
CA GLN A 27 0.35 15.91 5.87
C GLN A 27 -0.17 14.98 6.96
N LEU A 28 0.63 13.99 7.38
CA LEU A 28 0.27 13.11 8.51
C LEU A 28 0.02 13.94 9.78
N PRO A 29 -1.15 13.80 10.43
CA PRO A 29 -1.45 14.54 11.66
C PRO A 29 -0.37 14.31 12.73
N ALA A 30 0.05 15.36 13.45
CA ALA A 30 1.04 15.23 14.52
C ALA A 30 0.64 14.19 15.59
N GLY A 31 -0.67 14.01 15.84
CA GLY A 31 -1.20 12.96 16.72
C GLY A 31 -1.01 11.54 16.20
N SER A 32 -0.97 11.34 14.87
CA SER A 32 -0.63 10.03 14.27
C SER A 32 0.83 9.62 14.45
N ASN A 33 1.71 10.58 14.76
CA ASN A 33 3.12 10.35 15.06
C ASN A 33 3.41 10.30 16.57
N LEU A 34 2.53 10.82 17.45
CA LEU A 34 2.89 11.03 18.88
C LEU A 34 1.79 10.89 19.95
N THR A 35 0.50 10.72 19.66
CA THR A 35 -0.53 10.63 20.73
C THR A 35 -1.71 9.74 20.31
N ALA A 36 -2.01 8.60 20.95
CA ALA A 36 -2.44 8.58 22.34
C ALA A 36 -2.43 7.20 23.04
N THR A 37 -1.54 6.31 22.65
CA THR A 37 -1.03 5.25 23.54
C THR A 37 0.42 4.96 23.17
N PRO A 38 1.35 4.80 24.14
CA PRO A 38 2.75 4.44 23.88
C PRO A 38 2.96 3.05 23.22
N SER A 39 1.87 2.41 22.74
CA SER A 39 1.84 1.06 22.20
C SER A 39 1.29 0.95 20.77
N SER A 40 0.87 2.05 20.12
CA SER A 40 0.34 1.97 18.74
C SER A 40 1.44 2.17 17.69
N VAL A 41 1.63 1.16 16.85
CA VAL A 41 2.64 1.18 15.77
C VAL A 41 2.15 2.11 14.65
N PRO A 42 2.95 3.08 14.17
CA PRO A 42 2.53 4.06 13.17
C PRO A 42 2.57 3.47 11.74
N PHE A 43 1.68 2.52 11.46
CA PHE A 43 1.68 1.75 10.21
C PHE A 43 1.56 2.60 8.95
N MET A 44 0.80 3.69 9.00
CA MET A 44 0.69 4.61 7.85
C MET A 44 2.02 5.33 7.56
N SER A 45 2.71 5.80 8.59
CA SER A 45 4.04 6.43 8.43
C SER A 45 5.05 5.42 7.88
N MET A 46 5.07 4.20 8.43
CA MET A 46 5.91 3.10 7.92
C MET A 46 5.62 2.78 6.45
N LEU A 47 4.34 2.74 6.05
CA LEU A 47 3.92 2.52 4.66
C LEU A 47 4.44 3.63 3.74
N LEU A 48 4.26 4.90 4.12
CA LEU A 48 4.72 6.03 3.31
C LEU A 48 6.24 6.11 3.20
N ILE A 49 6.97 5.83 4.28
CA ILE A 49 8.45 5.72 4.24
C ILE A 49 8.87 4.56 3.32
N PHE A 50 8.20 3.41 3.43
CA PHE A 50 8.47 2.27 2.57
C PHE A 50 8.22 2.60 1.09
N LEU A 51 7.12 3.27 0.75
CA LEU A 51 6.81 3.68 -0.62
C LEU A 51 7.81 4.72 -1.13
N LEU A 52 8.23 5.67 -0.30
CA LEU A 52 9.29 6.63 -0.63
C LEU A 52 10.60 5.90 -0.96
N VAL A 53 11.03 4.95 -0.10
CA VAL A 53 12.24 4.15 -0.33
C VAL A 53 12.12 3.31 -1.60
N HIS A 54 10.98 2.67 -1.83
CA HIS A 54 10.71 1.92 -3.07
C HIS A 54 10.85 2.83 -4.30
N SER A 55 10.33 4.05 -4.21
CA SER A 55 10.40 5.03 -5.28
C SER A 55 11.83 5.49 -5.56
N LEU A 56 12.61 5.77 -4.51
CA LEU A 56 14.03 6.10 -4.64
C LEU A 56 14.84 4.95 -5.26
N LEU A 57 14.59 3.70 -4.82
CA LEU A 57 15.19 2.51 -5.45
C LEU A 57 14.81 2.39 -6.93
N GLY A 58 13.56 2.75 -7.26
CA GLY A 58 13.07 2.81 -8.63
C GLY A 58 13.78 3.83 -9.49
N ILE A 59 14.02 5.03 -8.97
CA ILE A 59 14.80 6.08 -9.65
C ILE A 59 16.22 5.56 -9.93
N PHE A 60 16.93 5.08 -8.91
CA PHE A 60 18.30 4.59 -9.08
C PHE A 60 18.40 3.41 -10.05
N ARG A 61 17.42 2.51 -10.04
CA ARG A 61 17.38 1.36 -10.96
C ARG A 61 17.19 1.80 -12.41
N HIS A 62 16.27 2.72 -12.68
CA HIS A 62 15.89 3.08 -14.05
C HIS A 62 16.69 4.27 -14.61
N SER A 63 17.46 4.99 -13.77
CA SER A 63 18.38 6.04 -14.20
C SER A 63 19.71 5.48 -14.74
N HIS A 64 20.09 4.26 -14.36
CA HIS A 64 21.35 3.64 -14.78
C HIS A 64 21.09 2.52 -15.81
N PRO A 65 21.84 2.46 -16.93
CA PRO A 65 21.64 1.42 -17.97
C PRO A 65 22.01 0.00 -17.50
N ASP A 66 22.93 -0.12 -16.53
CA ASP A 66 23.31 -1.39 -15.89
C ASP A 66 23.26 -1.27 -14.36
N PRO A 67 22.09 -1.43 -13.72
CA PRO A 67 21.99 -1.39 -12.27
C PRO A 67 22.64 -2.63 -11.64
N HIS A 68 23.34 -2.44 -10.51
CA HIS A 68 23.99 -3.53 -9.78
C HIS A 68 22.99 -4.65 -9.42
N ALA A 69 23.42 -5.92 -9.47
CA ALA A 69 22.54 -7.08 -9.26
C ALA A 69 21.78 -7.02 -7.93
N ASN A 70 22.40 -6.52 -6.87
CA ASN A 70 21.75 -6.34 -5.56
C ASN A 70 20.67 -5.26 -5.59
N LEU A 71 20.87 -4.16 -6.30
CA LEU A 71 19.87 -3.10 -6.45
C LEU A 71 18.64 -3.64 -7.20
N ARG A 72 18.87 -4.45 -8.23
CA ARG A 72 17.79 -5.11 -8.97
C ARG A 72 16.95 -6.01 -8.07
N LYS A 73 17.60 -6.86 -7.26
CA LYS A 73 16.93 -7.75 -6.30
C LYS A 73 16.16 -6.98 -5.22
N LEU A 74 16.74 -5.92 -4.65
CA LEU A 74 16.07 -5.06 -3.66
C LEU A 74 14.85 -4.35 -4.26
N TYR A 75 14.96 -3.85 -5.49
CA TYR A 75 13.82 -3.27 -6.19
C TYR A 75 12.74 -4.32 -6.47
N ASP A 76 13.10 -5.51 -6.96
CA ASP A 76 12.11 -6.56 -7.26
C ASP A 76 11.39 -7.03 -5.98
N LEU A 77 12.12 -7.13 -4.86
CA LEU A 77 11.54 -7.43 -3.55
C LEU A 77 10.61 -6.31 -3.06
N SER A 78 11.04 -5.06 -3.14
CA SER A 78 10.19 -3.93 -2.75
C SER A 78 8.97 -3.81 -3.66
N ALA A 79 9.09 -4.07 -4.95
CA ALA A 79 7.96 -4.11 -5.89
C ALA A 79 6.95 -5.21 -5.53
N LEU A 80 7.40 -6.38 -5.07
CA LEU A 80 6.51 -7.40 -4.51
C LEU A 80 5.80 -6.86 -3.27
N LEU A 81 6.55 -6.27 -2.32
CA LEU A 81 5.97 -5.74 -1.09
C LEU A 81 4.98 -4.58 -1.33
N THR A 82 5.16 -3.74 -2.36
CA THR A 82 4.16 -2.71 -2.71
C THR A 82 2.85 -3.30 -3.24
N MET A 83 2.82 -4.55 -3.69
CA MET A 83 1.59 -5.25 -4.06
C MET A 83 0.86 -5.86 -2.84
N LEU A 84 1.57 -6.08 -1.74
CA LEU A 84 1.06 -6.83 -0.57
C LEU A 84 0.74 -5.93 0.62
N CYS A 85 1.60 -4.96 0.91
CA CYS A 85 1.57 -4.20 2.16
C CYS A 85 0.55 -3.04 2.22
N PRO A 86 0.23 -2.30 1.13
CA PRO A 86 -0.52 -1.04 1.28
C PRO A 86 -1.90 -1.17 1.95
N LEU A 87 -2.75 -2.10 1.50
CA LEU A 87 -4.09 -2.26 2.08
C LEU A 87 -4.06 -2.87 3.50
N PRO A 88 -3.32 -3.97 3.76
CA PRO A 88 -3.26 -4.54 5.11
C PRO A 88 -2.72 -3.56 6.16
N LEU A 89 -1.70 -2.76 5.82
CA LEU A 89 -1.15 -1.75 6.75
C LEU A 89 -2.15 -0.62 7.01
N LEU A 90 -2.83 -0.12 5.96
CA LEU A 90 -3.87 0.89 6.12
C LEU A 90 -5.05 0.38 6.96
N ASN A 91 -5.57 -0.80 6.66
CA ASN A 91 -6.66 -1.40 7.41
C ASN A 91 -6.30 -1.61 8.88
N THR A 92 -5.06 -2.07 9.15
CA THR A 92 -4.55 -2.22 10.51
C THR A 92 -4.50 -0.88 11.24
N GLN A 93 -4.00 0.17 10.59
CA GLN A 93 -3.99 1.52 11.14
C GLN A 93 -5.42 2.00 11.49
N LEU A 94 -6.37 1.79 10.59
CA LEU A 94 -7.77 2.17 10.79
C LEU A 94 -8.42 1.40 11.93
N TYR A 95 -8.22 0.08 12.00
CA TYR A 95 -8.73 -0.75 13.09
C TYR A 95 -8.20 -0.29 14.44
N LEU A 96 -6.90 -0.03 14.56
CA LEU A 96 -6.31 0.45 15.80
C LEU A 96 -6.84 1.84 16.18
N LYS A 97 -7.12 2.69 15.20
CA LYS A 97 -7.66 4.03 15.43
C LYS A 97 -9.12 4.02 15.88
N TYR A 98 -9.94 3.15 15.30
CA TYR A 98 -11.34 2.97 15.70
C TYR A 98 -11.51 2.00 16.89
N GLN A 99 -10.44 1.36 17.36
CA GLN A 99 -10.46 0.37 18.45
C GLN A 99 -11.23 0.82 19.70
N PRO A 100 -11.14 2.08 20.18
CA PRO A 100 -11.85 2.52 21.38
C PRO A 100 -13.39 2.50 21.23
N LEU A 101 -13.92 2.48 20.00
CA LEU A 101 -15.36 2.36 19.73
C LEU A 101 -15.85 0.91 19.75
N PHE A 102 -14.95 -0.06 19.57
CA PHE A 102 -15.28 -1.49 19.69
C PHE A 102 -15.26 -1.88 21.18
N THR A 103 -16.43 -1.81 21.81
CA THR A 103 -16.60 -2.09 23.24
C THR A 103 -16.13 -3.50 23.66
N SER A 104 -15.30 -3.53 24.71
CA SER A 104 -15.15 -4.61 25.70
C SER A 104 -14.42 -5.94 25.40
N THR A 105 -13.83 -6.19 24.23
CA THR A 105 -12.94 -7.36 24.06
C THR A 105 -11.70 -7.04 23.23
N SER A 106 -10.51 -7.41 23.72
CA SER A 106 -9.22 -7.22 23.06
C SER A 106 -9.14 -7.95 21.71
N PHE A 107 -9.62 -7.31 20.63
CA PHE A 107 -9.48 -7.78 19.25
C PHE A 107 -8.07 -7.56 18.67
N LEU A 108 -7.13 -7.01 19.45
CA LEU A 108 -5.74 -6.77 19.04
C LEU A 108 -5.05 -7.99 18.41
N PRO A 109 -5.13 -9.22 18.99
CA PRO A 109 -4.52 -10.39 18.37
C PRO A 109 -5.12 -10.73 17.00
N LEU A 110 -6.42 -10.48 16.81
CA LEU A 110 -7.10 -10.71 15.53
C LEU A 110 -6.64 -9.70 14.48
N VAL A 111 -6.49 -8.43 14.87
CA VAL A 111 -6.02 -7.35 13.97
C VAL A 111 -4.59 -7.61 13.50
N TYR A 112 -3.67 -7.91 14.42
CA TYR A 112 -2.29 -8.25 14.06
C TYR A 112 -2.20 -9.60 13.33
N GLY A 113 -3.04 -10.57 13.69
CA GLY A 113 -3.17 -11.83 12.97
C GLY A 113 -3.62 -11.63 11.52
N TYR A 114 -4.61 -10.75 11.29
CA TYR A 114 -5.04 -10.35 9.94
C TYR A 114 -3.89 -9.73 9.14
N LEU A 115 -3.16 -8.76 9.71
CA LEU A 115 -2.01 -8.13 9.06
C LEU A 115 -0.98 -9.19 8.63
N LEU A 116 -0.63 -10.06 9.58
CA LEU A 116 0.38 -11.10 9.41
C LEU A 116 -0.04 -12.09 8.32
N VAL A 117 -1.28 -12.59 8.36
CA VAL A 117 -1.81 -13.53 7.35
C VAL A 117 -1.90 -12.87 5.98
N SER A 118 -2.41 -11.64 5.91
CA SER A 118 -2.62 -10.92 4.65
C SER A 118 -1.31 -10.60 3.91
N ILE A 119 -0.18 -10.55 4.62
CA ILE A 119 1.14 -10.33 4.02
C ILE A 119 1.88 -11.66 3.83
N LEU A 120 1.97 -12.52 4.85
CA LEU A 120 2.79 -13.74 4.79
C LEU A 120 2.24 -14.77 3.81
N VAL A 121 0.92 -14.94 3.71
CA VAL A 121 0.34 -15.92 2.76
C VAL A 121 0.70 -15.57 1.31
N PRO A 122 0.42 -14.37 0.79
CA PRO A 122 0.79 -14.05 -0.58
C PRO A 122 2.31 -13.93 -0.77
N PHE A 123 3.05 -13.52 0.25
CA PHE A 123 4.52 -13.50 0.21
C PHE A 123 5.11 -14.91 0.04
N THR A 124 4.76 -15.84 0.94
CA THR A 124 5.26 -17.23 0.92
C THR A 124 4.82 -17.97 -0.34
N THR A 125 3.58 -17.79 -0.79
CA THR A 125 3.11 -18.37 -2.07
C THR A 125 3.88 -17.82 -3.27
N GLY A 126 4.37 -16.57 -3.21
CA GLY A 126 5.29 -16.01 -4.21
C GLY A 126 6.64 -16.73 -4.29
N PHE A 127 7.18 -17.18 -3.15
CA PHE A 127 8.40 -18.00 -3.13
C PHE A 127 8.14 -19.44 -3.59
N ILE A 128 7.07 -20.05 -3.10
CA ILE A 128 6.70 -21.45 -3.43
C ILE A 128 6.40 -21.59 -4.92
N TYR A 129 5.61 -20.68 -5.49
CA TYR A 129 5.23 -20.68 -6.90
C TYR A 129 6.11 -19.75 -7.75
N SER A 130 7.41 -19.69 -7.45
CA SER A 130 8.38 -18.84 -8.15
C SER A 130 8.70 -19.28 -9.58
N SER A 131 8.40 -20.54 -9.92
CA SER A 131 8.56 -21.06 -11.28
C SER A 131 7.60 -20.37 -12.28
N ILE A 132 8.10 -20.07 -13.48
CA ILE A 132 7.35 -19.39 -14.55
C ILE A 132 5.99 -20.06 -14.81
N ASN A 133 5.95 -21.39 -14.83
CA ASN A 133 4.73 -22.15 -15.10
C ASN A 133 3.68 -22.06 -13.97
N GLN A 134 4.07 -21.67 -12.76
CA GLN A 134 3.20 -21.62 -11.59
C GLN A 134 2.95 -20.20 -11.05
N ARG A 135 3.64 -19.19 -11.60
CA ARG A 135 3.55 -17.79 -11.16
C ARG A 135 2.13 -17.22 -11.16
N HIS A 136 1.26 -17.70 -12.06
CA HIS A 136 -0.16 -17.32 -12.09
C HIS A 136 -0.91 -17.67 -10.80
N LYS A 137 -0.53 -18.78 -10.14
CA LYS A 137 -1.15 -19.22 -8.87
C LYS A 137 -0.84 -18.24 -7.74
N SER A 138 0.42 -17.80 -7.63
CA SER A 138 0.81 -16.73 -6.70
C SER A 138 0.02 -15.44 -6.98
N GLY A 139 -0.12 -15.06 -8.25
CA GLY A 139 -0.94 -13.90 -8.65
C GLY A 139 -2.40 -13.99 -8.20
N TYR A 140 -3.04 -15.17 -8.30
CA TYR A 140 -4.40 -15.36 -7.81
C TYR A 140 -4.50 -15.23 -6.29
N VAL A 141 -3.56 -15.78 -5.54
CA VAL A 141 -3.54 -15.64 -4.06
C VAL A 141 -3.36 -14.18 -3.65
N THR A 142 -2.43 -13.46 -4.27
CA THR A 142 -2.23 -12.03 -4.03
C THR A 142 -3.50 -11.22 -4.34
N THR A 143 -4.16 -11.52 -5.46
CA THR A 143 -5.41 -10.84 -5.84
C THR A 143 -6.51 -11.13 -4.83
N ALA A 144 -6.68 -12.40 -4.41
CA ALA A 144 -7.67 -12.79 -3.42
C ALA A 144 -7.46 -12.09 -2.07
N MET A 145 -6.21 -12.02 -1.59
CA MET A 145 -5.89 -11.32 -0.34
C MET A 145 -6.11 -9.81 -0.42
N ASN A 146 -5.80 -9.20 -1.58
CA ASN A 146 -6.11 -7.80 -1.83
C ASN A 146 -7.62 -7.55 -1.86
N LEU A 147 -8.42 -8.46 -2.42
CA LEU A 147 -9.88 -8.37 -2.40
C LEU A 147 -10.46 -8.49 -0.98
N VAL A 148 -9.94 -9.42 -0.17
CA VAL A 148 -10.32 -9.52 1.26
C VAL A 148 -9.99 -8.21 1.98
N SER A 149 -8.80 -7.66 1.76
CA SER A 149 -8.40 -6.39 2.35
C SER A 149 -9.25 -5.22 1.86
N LEU A 150 -9.70 -5.25 0.61
CA LEU A 150 -10.58 -4.24 0.05
C LEU A 150 -11.99 -4.30 0.65
N LEU A 151 -12.52 -5.50 0.87
CA LEU A 151 -13.81 -5.71 1.55
C LEU A 151 -13.75 -5.16 2.98
N ILE A 152 -12.65 -5.41 3.68
CA ILE A 152 -12.41 -4.87 5.03
C ILE A 152 -12.36 -3.34 5.01
N LEU A 153 -11.60 -2.74 4.08
CA LEU A 153 -11.55 -1.28 3.93
C LEU A 153 -12.95 -0.71 3.69
N THR A 154 -13.72 -1.33 2.79
CA THR A 154 -15.08 -0.91 2.46
C THR A 154 -16.00 -1.02 3.67
N TRP A 155 -15.94 -2.13 4.41
CA TRP A 155 -16.71 -2.34 5.64
C TRP A 155 -16.41 -1.28 6.71
N ILE A 156 -15.13 -1.03 6.99
CA ILE A 156 -14.70 0.01 7.94
C ILE A 156 -15.19 1.37 7.47
N SER A 157 -15.01 1.68 6.18
CA SER A 157 -15.39 2.98 5.62
C SER A 157 -16.89 3.23 5.69
N CYS A 158 -17.73 2.22 5.40
CA CYS A 158 -19.17 2.31 5.56
C CYS A 158 -19.61 2.42 7.01
N SER A 159 -18.88 1.80 7.95
CA SER A 159 -19.25 1.78 9.37
C SER A 159 -18.98 3.12 10.07
N TYR A 160 -18.09 3.94 9.51
CA TYR A 160 -17.65 5.22 10.07
C TYR A 160 -17.80 6.38 9.08
N ASP A 161 -18.67 6.24 8.06
CA ASP A 161 -18.98 7.26 7.04
C ASP A 161 -17.75 7.90 6.35
N ASN A 162 -16.65 7.15 6.23
CA ASN A 162 -15.39 7.63 5.66
C ASN A 162 -15.44 7.55 4.12
N LEU A 163 -15.94 8.62 3.49
CA LEU A 163 -16.10 8.71 2.03
C LEU A 163 -14.76 8.60 1.27
N TRP A 164 -13.67 9.06 1.87
CA TRP A 164 -12.32 8.90 1.30
C TRP A 164 -11.93 7.43 1.18
N GLY A 165 -12.37 6.59 2.12
CA GLY A 165 -12.09 5.15 2.14
C GLY A 165 -12.89 4.40 1.08
N LEU A 166 -14.14 4.83 0.83
CA LEU A 166 -14.93 4.34 -0.29
C LEU A 166 -14.32 4.75 -1.65
N GLY A 167 -13.88 6.00 -1.77
CA GLY A 167 -13.15 6.49 -2.95
C GLY A 167 -11.86 5.70 -3.19
N LEU A 168 -11.11 5.41 -2.13
CA LEU A 168 -9.93 4.56 -2.18
C LEU A 168 -10.27 3.15 -2.65
N ALA A 169 -11.36 2.56 -2.14
CA ALA A 169 -11.77 1.21 -2.52
C ALA A 169 -12.09 1.11 -4.01
N VAL A 170 -12.83 2.10 -4.55
CA VAL A 170 -13.14 2.20 -5.98
C VAL A 170 -11.85 2.38 -6.80
N SER A 171 -10.99 3.31 -6.40
CA SER A 171 -9.70 3.57 -7.07
C SER A 171 -8.81 2.33 -7.07
N TYR A 172 -8.76 1.58 -5.97
CA TYR A 172 -7.97 0.35 -5.87
C TYR A 172 -8.56 -0.79 -6.71
N CYS A 173 -9.89 -0.91 -6.80
CA CYS A 173 -10.56 -1.80 -7.74
C CYS A 173 -10.15 -1.52 -9.19
N LEU A 174 -10.14 -0.24 -9.59
CA LEU A 174 -9.68 0.17 -10.91
C LEU A 174 -8.19 -0.17 -11.10
N LYS A 175 -7.36 0.04 -10.07
CA LYS A 175 -5.95 -0.35 -10.07
C LYS A 175 -5.76 -1.85 -10.29
N LEU A 176 -6.55 -2.71 -9.64
CA LEU A 176 -6.43 -4.16 -9.72
C LEU A 176 -6.91 -4.74 -11.06
N PHE A 177 -8.01 -4.22 -11.62
CA PHE A 177 -8.67 -4.86 -12.76
C PHE A 177 -8.60 -4.06 -14.06
N ALA A 178 -8.65 -2.73 -13.99
CA ALA A 178 -8.69 -1.88 -15.18
C ALA A 178 -7.28 -1.52 -15.65
N LEU A 179 -6.40 -1.07 -14.74
CA LEU A 179 -5.05 -0.64 -15.12
C LEU A 179 -4.21 -1.72 -15.80
N PRO A 180 -4.23 -3.01 -15.39
CA PRO A 180 -3.47 -4.04 -16.11
C PRO A 180 -3.95 -4.22 -17.55
N ARG A 181 -5.27 -4.16 -17.79
CA ARG A 181 -5.86 -4.24 -19.14
C ARG A 181 -5.51 -3.02 -19.98
N PHE A 182 -5.48 -1.83 -19.39
CA PHE A 182 -5.07 -0.61 -20.07
C PHE A 182 -3.56 -0.59 -20.38
N ALA A 183 -2.74 -1.05 -19.43
CA ALA A 183 -1.29 -1.17 -19.62
C ALA A 183 -0.96 -2.13 -20.76
N GLU A 184 -1.66 -3.27 -20.86
CA GLU A 184 -1.51 -4.23 -21.96
C GLU A 184 -1.99 -3.63 -23.29
N ARG A 185 -3.20 -3.05 -23.32
CA ARG A 185 -3.80 -2.50 -24.55
C ARG A 185 -3.02 -1.31 -25.13
N TYR A 186 -2.49 -0.44 -24.28
CA TYR A 186 -1.82 0.80 -24.70
C TYR A 186 -0.30 0.77 -24.50
N SER A 187 0.27 -0.38 -24.09
CA SER A 187 1.72 -0.54 -23.83
C SER A 187 2.29 0.49 -22.85
N ILE A 188 1.50 0.90 -21.85
CA ILE A 188 1.91 1.88 -20.83
C ILE A 188 2.54 1.12 -19.66
N VAL A 189 3.86 1.23 -19.50
CA VAL A 189 4.64 0.44 -18.55
C VAL A 189 4.50 0.93 -17.09
N ASP A 190 4.13 2.20 -16.89
CA ASP A 190 4.29 2.88 -15.59
C ASP A 190 2.99 3.14 -14.83
N LEU A 191 1.87 2.68 -15.39
CA LEU A 191 0.52 2.96 -14.89
C LEU A 191 0.32 2.44 -13.45
N TYR A 192 1.02 1.37 -13.08
CA TYR A 192 1.01 0.82 -11.72
C TYR A 192 1.61 1.79 -10.69
N ILE A 193 2.70 2.49 -11.04
CA ILE A 193 3.39 3.43 -10.14
C ILE A 193 2.51 4.65 -9.90
N TYR A 194 1.88 5.18 -10.96
CA TYR A 194 0.87 6.23 -10.81
C TYR A 194 -0.31 5.77 -9.94
N GLY A 195 -0.74 4.51 -10.08
CA GLY A 195 -1.75 3.92 -9.20
C GLY A 195 -1.35 3.88 -7.72
N LEU A 196 -0.06 3.73 -7.39
CA LEU A 196 0.44 3.87 -6.02
C LEU A 196 0.40 5.32 -5.53
N ALA A 197 0.70 6.28 -6.39
CA ALA A 197 0.60 7.70 -6.04
C ALA A 197 -0.86 8.10 -5.72
N PHE A 198 -1.82 7.66 -6.54
CA PHE A 198 -3.25 7.85 -6.23
C PHE A 198 -3.66 7.16 -4.93
N PHE A 199 -3.18 5.93 -4.70
CA PHE A 199 -3.41 5.22 -3.43
C PHE A 199 -2.98 6.07 -2.23
N GLU A 200 -1.77 6.66 -2.25
CA GLU A 200 -1.27 7.45 -1.13
C GLU A 200 -2.13 8.68 -0.83
N ILE A 201 -2.53 9.41 -1.88
CA ILE A 201 -3.39 10.60 -1.74
C ILE A 201 -4.70 10.23 -1.03
N PHE A 202 -5.36 9.16 -1.47
CA PHE A 202 -6.60 8.71 -0.83
C PHE A 202 -6.34 8.16 0.58
N ALA A 203 -5.33 7.30 0.74
CA ALA A 203 -5.00 6.66 2.02
C ALA A 203 -4.70 7.68 3.11
N ILE A 204 -4.07 8.81 2.77
CA ILE A 204 -3.81 9.83 3.78
C ILE A 204 -5.08 10.56 4.22
N ASN A 205 -5.96 10.89 3.27
CA ASN A 205 -7.22 11.54 3.59
C ASN A 205 -8.12 10.60 4.42
N VAL A 206 -8.08 9.29 4.15
CA VAL A 206 -8.72 8.28 4.99
C VAL A 206 -8.25 8.34 6.44
N VAL A 207 -6.93 8.42 6.66
CA VAL A 207 -6.36 8.48 8.02
C VAL A 207 -6.61 9.82 8.71
N ILE A 208 -6.63 10.93 7.96
CA ILE A 208 -6.96 12.26 8.47
C ILE A 208 -8.43 12.30 8.90
N ASP A 209 -9.34 11.86 8.03
CA ASP A 209 -10.78 11.79 8.31
C ASP A 209 -11.08 10.92 9.55
N ALA A 210 -10.40 9.77 9.67
CA ALA A 210 -10.48 8.95 10.86
C ALA A 210 -9.95 9.65 12.13
N GLU A 211 -8.95 10.55 12.03
CA GLU A 211 -8.51 11.36 13.18
C GLU A 211 -9.58 12.38 13.57
N LEU A 212 -10.15 13.07 12.59
CA LEU A 212 -11.18 14.07 12.81
C LEU A 212 -12.40 13.45 13.51
N TYR A 213 -12.86 12.30 13.00
CA TYR A 213 -13.94 11.53 13.62
C TYR A 213 -13.62 11.17 15.09
N ARG A 214 -12.40 10.73 15.37
CA ARG A 214 -11.96 10.37 16.74
C ARG A 214 -11.99 11.59 17.68
N VAL A 215 -11.53 12.74 17.20
CA VAL A 215 -11.55 14.01 17.95
C VAL A 215 -12.97 14.48 18.21
N GLU A 216 -13.86 14.42 17.21
CA GLU A 216 -15.29 14.77 17.33
C GLU A 216 -16.00 13.89 18.37
N MET A 217 -15.67 12.60 18.41
CA MET A 217 -16.23 11.65 19.37
C MET A 217 -15.58 11.74 20.78
N GLY A 218 -14.63 12.65 21.00
CA GLY A 218 -13.96 12.85 22.29
C GLY A 218 -13.09 11.67 22.73
N ILE A 219 -12.70 10.80 21.78
CA ILE A 219 -11.91 9.60 22.05
C ILE A 219 -10.44 10.02 22.15
N ARG A 220 -9.94 10.13 23.39
CA ARG A 220 -8.53 10.44 23.66
C ARG A 220 -7.62 9.26 23.42
#